data_AF-A0A0Q7B8C6-F1
#
_entry.id   AF-A0A0Q7B8C6-F1
#
_cell.length_a   1.000
_cell.length_b   1.000
_cell.length_c   1.000
_cell.angle_alpha   90.00
_cell.angle_beta   90.00
_cell.angle_gamma   90.00
#
_symmetry.space_group_name_H-M   'P 1'
#
loop_
_entity.id
_entity.type
_entity.pdbx_description
1 polymer ?
#
loop_
_entity_poly.entity_id
_entity_poly.type
_entity_poly.pdbx_seq_one_letter_code
_entity_poly.pdbx_strand_id
1 'polypeptide(L)'
;MASDFPDEPELLADIETVKRERLTTLGRLVADPDVRQNFGFDFVEDGVEFHFDREHILDGVRKIFGDLAGQVGVSQIKSKAQRAEYIKKAAESRTLPPREQRREAPRAAGAPGDRVQPASESAGGPGPTMRRSMPREETAIFKGLKLRYVDLRTSKFLEQAQKVDLVSSAAIAAVALRVVIELTVTEAVVRLGLGQEGDKLRAKIAVVLRKLDPQIVDPMKADPELKQAWIRSQDATAGVAVQAMNSFVHNVMAHPTVGEVRELSRTFRPLLERTDALLAQAPDK
;
A
#
# COMPACT_ATOMS: atom_id res chain seq x y z
N MET A 1 -8.46 -10.99 5.40
CA MET A 1 -8.43 -10.77 6.87
C MET A 1 -9.83 -10.63 7.47
N ALA A 2 -10.63 -9.59 7.20
CA ALA A 2 -12.01 -9.53 7.73
C ALA A 2 -12.89 -10.72 7.25
N SER A 3 -12.65 -11.18 6.01
CA SER A 3 -13.26 -12.38 5.45
C SER A 3 -12.82 -13.70 6.11
N ASP A 4 -11.70 -13.73 6.85
CA ASP A 4 -11.26 -14.92 7.60
C ASP A 4 -11.99 -15.06 8.94
N PHE A 5 -12.62 -13.99 9.42
CA PHE A 5 -13.25 -13.93 10.75
C PHE A 5 -14.68 -13.34 10.66
N PRO A 6 -15.54 -13.84 9.77
CA PRO A 6 -16.89 -13.28 9.58
C PRO A 6 -17.81 -13.45 10.79
N ASP A 7 -17.50 -14.41 11.65
CA ASP A 7 -18.19 -14.82 12.88
C ASP A 7 -17.66 -14.10 14.14
N GLU A 8 -16.78 -13.10 13.99
CA GLU A 8 -16.12 -12.40 15.10
C GLU A 8 -16.53 -10.92 15.18
N PRO A 9 -17.74 -10.60 15.68
CA PRO A 9 -18.30 -9.25 15.61
C PRO A 9 -17.48 -8.20 16.38
N GLU A 10 -16.91 -8.56 17.52
CA GLU A 10 -16.05 -7.66 18.32
C GLU A 10 -14.74 -7.35 17.58
N LEU A 11 -14.08 -8.37 17.03
CA LEU A 11 -12.88 -8.19 16.22
C LEU A 11 -13.17 -7.34 14.99
N LEU A 12 -14.30 -7.53 14.32
CA LEU A 12 -14.70 -6.72 13.17
C LEU A 12 -14.88 -5.25 13.56
N ALA A 13 -15.47 -4.96 14.73
CA ALA A 13 -15.60 -3.60 15.25
C ALA A 13 -14.23 -2.96 15.60
N ASP A 14 -13.32 -3.73 16.20
CA ASP A 14 -11.95 -3.29 16.48
C ASP A 14 -11.16 -3.02 15.21
N ILE A 15 -11.29 -3.88 14.19
CA ILE A 15 -10.69 -3.68 12.86
C ILE A 15 -11.16 -2.34 12.27
N GLU A 16 -12.45 -2.04 12.31
CA GLU A 16 -12.98 -0.77 11.80
C GLU A 16 -12.50 0.45 12.61
N THR A 17 -12.41 0.32 13.93
CA THR A 17 -11.85 1.38 14.79
C THR A 17 -10.37 1.63 14.48
N VAL A 18 -9.58 0.57 14.35
CA VAL A 18 -8.15 0.68 14.04
C VAL A 18 -7.93 1.27 12.65
N LYS A 19 -8.71 0.86 11.64
CA LYS A 19 -8.65 1.45 10.29
C LYS A 19 -8.91 2.96 10.32
N ARG A 20 -9.91 3.41 11.08
CA ARG A 20 -10.31 4.82 11.15
C ARG A 20 -9.31 5.67 11.92
N GLU A 21 -8.78 5.18 13.04
CA GLU A 21 -8.13 6.05 14.04
C GLU A 21 -6.67 5.69 14.32
N ARG A 22 -6.25 4.45 14.04
CA ARG A 22 -5.00 3.87 14.55
C ARG A 22 -4.15 3.19 13.49
N LEU A 23 -4.44 3.42 12.21
CA LEU A 23 -3.73 2.76 11.11
C LEU A 23 -2.22 3.02 11.11
N THR A 24 -1.76 4.21 11.50
CA THR A 24 -0.32 4.49 11.61
C THR A 24 0.34 3.79 12.80
N THR A 25 -0.43 3.49 13.85
CA THR A 25 0.03 2.72 15.02
C THR A 25 0.10 1.24 14.62
N LEU A 26 -0.94 0.71 13.98
CA LEU A 26 -0.94 -0.63 13.37
C LEU A 26 0.25 -0.81 12.44
N GLY A 27 0.44 0.11 11.49
CA GLY A 27 1.53 0.07 10.51
C GLY A 27 2.91 -0.01 11.16
N ARG A 28 3.15 0.70 12.27
CA ARG A 28 4.42 0.61 13.02
C ARG A 28 4.62 -0.74 13.69
N LEU A 29 3.55 -1.33 14.23
CA LEU A 29 3.60 -2.61 14.89
C LEU A 29 3.90 -3.73 13.88
N VAL A 30 3.13 -3.77 12.79
CA VAL A 30 3.21 -4.83 11.77
C VAL A 30 4.35 -4.64 10.77
N ALA A 31 4.98 -3.47 10.70
CA ALA A 31 6.20 -3.27 9.91
C ALA A 31 7.40 -4.05 10.46
N ASP A 32 7.38 -4.43 11.75
CA ASP A 32 8.45 -5.20 12.37
C ASP A 32 8.34 -6.69 11.97
N PRO A 33 9.35 -7.27 11.29
CA PRO A 33 9.33 -8.68 10.90
C PRO A 33 9.26 -9.61 12.10
N ASP A 34 9.82 -9.23 13.26
CA ASP A 34 9.77 -10.04 14.48
C ASP A 34 8.31 -10.15 14.96
N VAL A 35 7.52 -9.09 14.83
CA VAL A 35 6.08 -9.10 15.16
C VAL A 35 5.34 -10.02 14.20
N ARG A 36 5.53 -9.84 12.89
CA ARG A 36 4.88 -10.67 11.85
C ARG A 36 5.17 -12.16 12.04
N GLN A 37 6.44 -12.50 12.21
CA GLN A 37 6.87 -13.88 12.42
C GLN A 37 6.26 -14.50 13.69
N ASN A 38 6.20 -13.76 14.80
CA ASN A 38 5.67 -14.30 16.06
C ASN A 38 4.14 -14.39 16.06
N PHE A 39 3.44 -13.47 15.40
CA PHE A 39 1.98 -13.50 15.27
C PHE A 39 1.49 -14.35 14.08
N GLY A 40 2.40 -14.89 13.28
CA GLY A 40 2.09 -15.93 12.30
C GLY A 40 1.47 -15.43 11.00
N PHE A 41 1.79 -14.21 10.60
CA PHE A 41 1.39 -13.66 9.31
C PHE A 41 2.57 -12.98 8.63
N ASP A 42 2.51 -12.78 7.32
CA ASP A 42 3.46 -11.94 6.59
C ASP A 42 2.76 -11.16 5.47
N PHE A 43 3.46 -10.17 4.94
CA PHE A 43 3.00 -9.39 3.79
C PHE A 43 3.66 -9.92 2.52
N VAL A 44 2.84 -10.27 1.54
CA VAL A 44 3.24 -10.69 0.19
C VAL A 44 2.65 -9.74 -0.85
N GLU A 45 3.07 -9.86 -2.12
CA GLU A 45 2.62 -8.95 -3.19
C GLU A 45 1.07 -8.88 -3.30
N ASP A 46 0.37 -10.00 -3.06
CA ASP A 46 -1.10 -10.10 -3.18
C ASP A 46 -1.85 -9.94 -1.85
N GLY A 47 -1.20 -9.45 -0.79
CA GLY A 47 -1.84 -9.11 0.48
C GLY A 47 -1.19 -9.75 1.70
N VAL A 48 -2.01 -10.36 2.56
CA VAL A 48 -1.55 -10.97 3.82
C VAL A 48 -1.60 -12.48 3.66
N GLU A 49 -0.54 -13.15 4.07
CA GLU A 49 -0.50 -14.60 4.23
C GLU A 49 -0.45 -14.99 5.70
N PHE A 50 -1.06 -16.12 6.03
CA PHE A 50 -1.02 -16.73 7.35
C PHE A 50 -0.21 -18.02 7.33
N HIS A 51 0.68 -18.16 8.30
CA HIS A 51 1.47 -19.37 8.53
C HIS A 51 0.78 -20.37 9.45
N PHE A 52 -0.43 -20.08 9.91
CA PHE A 52 -1.21 -20.94 10.78
C PHE A 52 -2.69 -20.93 10.36
N ASP A 53 -3.43 -21.94 10.80
CA ASP A 53 -4.86 -22.01 10.58
C ASP A 53 -5.62 -20.97 11.41
N ARG A 54 -6.86 -20.69 10.99
CA ARG A 54 -7.73 -19.65 11.56
C ARG A 54 -7.78 -19.70 13.08
N GLU A 55 -7.96 -20.89 13.64
CA GLU A 55 -8.09 -21.13 15.08
C GLU A 55 -6.83 -20.75 15.87
N HIS A 56 -5.64 -20.87 15.27
CA HIS A 56 -4.37 -20.61 15.94
C HIS A 56 -3.90 -19.17 15.82
N ILE A 57 -4.36 -18.43 14.81
CA ILE A 57 -4.05 -16.99 14.65
C ILE A 57 -5.07 -16.07 15.34
N LEU A 58 -6.28 -16.56 15.61
CA LEU A 58 -7.42 -15.73 16.02
C LEU A 58 -7.12 -14.89 17.26
N ASP A 59 -6.55 -15.50 18.30
CA ASP A 59 -6.26 -14.80 19.55
C ASP A 59 -5.16 -13.74 19.39
N GLY A 60 -4.18 -14.01 18.51
CA GLY A 60 -3.15 -13.04 18.15
C GLY A 60 -3.73 -11.84 17.38
N VAL A 61 -4.64 -12.11 16.45
CA VAL A 61 -5.35 -11.06 15.68
C VAL A 61 -6.25 -10.24 16.60
N ARG A 62 -7.05 -10.88 17.46
CA ARG A 62 -7.87 -10.20 18.49
C ARG A 62 -7.00 -9.32 19.39
N LYS A 63 -5.86 -9.83 19.86
CA LYS A 63 -4.94 -9.04 20.67
C LYS A 63 -4.46 -7.80 19.95
N ILE A 64 -3.95 -7.93 18.72
CA ILE A 64 -3.43 -6.77 17.96
C ILE A 64 -4.52 -5.71 17.79
N PHE A 65 -5.70 -6.10 17.32
CA PHE A 65 -6.74 -5.14 17.00
C PHE A 65 -7.42 -4.56 18.25
N GLY A 66 -7.69 -5.37 19.28
CA GLY A 66 -8.26 -4.89 20.54
C GLY A 66 -7.30 -3.98 21.31
N ASP A 67 -6.02 -4.32 21.36
CA ASP A 67 -5.00 -3.46 21.98
C ASP A 67 -4.92 -2.10 21.29
N LEU A 68 -4.93 -2.09 19.96
CA LEU A 68 -4.82 -0.87 19.16
C LEU A 68 -6.11 -0.03 19.16
N ALA A 69 -7.28 -0.68 19.16
CA ALA A 69 -8.57 -0.01 19.31
C ALA A 69 -8.71 0.64 20.69
N GLY A 70 -8.15 0.00 21.73
CA GLY A 70 -8.13 0.48 23.09
C GLY A 70 -6.89 1.27 23.47
N GLN A 71 -6.06 0.65 24.33
CA GLN A 71 -5.10 1.35 25.18
C GLN A 71 -3.70 1.52 24.58
N VAL A 72 -3.37 0.78 23.51
CA VAL A 72 -2.02 0.80 22.94
C VAL A 72 -1.84 2.00 22.00
N GLY A 73 -1.13 3.00 22.51
CA GLY A 73 -0.77 4.20 21.76
C GLY A 73 0.59 4.09 21.07
N VAL A 74 0.89 5.07 20.21
CA VAL A 74 2.18 5.17 19.47
C VAL A 74 3.39 5.10 20.40
N SER A 75 3.31 5.65 21.61
CA SER A 75 4.40 5.67 22.59
C SER A 75 4.84 4.29 23.08
N GLN A 76 4.02 3.24 22.90
CA GLN A 76 4.28 1.89 23.40
C GLN A 76 4.79 0.91 22.33
N ILE A 77 4.87 1.32 21.07
CA ILE A 77 5.29 0.47 19.94
C ILE A 77 6.22 1.20 18.96
N LYS A 78 6.70 2.39 19.34
CA LYS A 78 7.52 3.26 18.49
C LYS A 78 8.89 2.64 18.19
N SER A 79 9.54 2.07 19.20
CA SER A 79 10.90 1.51 19.08
C SER A 79 10.90 -0.02 18.91
N LYS A 80 12.02 -0.57 18.45
CA LYS A 80 12.20 -2.02 18.35
C LYS A 80 12.08 -2.71 19.71
N ALA A 81 12.68 -2.14 20.76
CA ALA A 81 12.60 -2.67 22.12
C ALA A 81 11.15 -2.71 22.64
N GLN A 82 10.35 -1.71 22.30
CA GLN A 82 8.94 -1.65 22.67
C GLN A 82 8.08 -2.71 21.95
N ARG A 83 8.38 -3.00 20.69
CA ARG A 83 7.71 -4.08 19.95
C ARG A 83 8.17 -5.47 20.41
N ALA A 84 9.44 -5.63 20.77
CA ALA A 84 9.93 -6.85 21.41
C ALA A 84 9.22 -7.10 22.76
N GLU A 85 9.02 -6.05 23.56
CA GLU A 85 8.24 -6.13 24.80
C GLU A 85 6.77 -6.45 24.53
N TYR A 86 6.18 -5.92 23.44
CA TYR A 86 4.83 -6.26 23.01
C TYR A 86 4.69 -7.75 22.67
N ILE A 87 5.64 -8.32 21.91
CA ILE A 87 5.70 -9.75 21.60
C ILE A 87 5.84 -10.57 22.88
N LYS A 88 6.73 -10.15 23.79
CA LYS A 88 6.94 -10.84 25.08
C LYS A 88 5.65 -10.90 25.89
N LYS A 89 4.94 -9.79 26.02
CA LYS A 89 3.63 -9.76 26.70
C LYS A 89 2.60 -10.65 26.01
N ALA A 90 2.59 -10.70 24.68
CA ALA A 90 1.73 -11.59 23.92
C ALA A 90 2.06 -13.08 24.16
N ALA A 91 3.33 -13.42 24.33
CA ALA A 91 3.78 -14.76 24.70
C ALA A 91 3.35 -15.13 26.14
N GLU A 92 3.54 -14.21 27.09
CA GLU A 92 3.14 -14.37 28.49
C GLU A 92 1.61 -14.57 28.62
N SER A 93 0.83 -13.84 27.82
CA SER A 93 -0.63 -13.98 27.77
C SER A 93 -1.11 -15.12 26.87
N ARG A 94 -0.22 -15.95 26.32
CA ARG A 94 -0.53 -17.10 25.44
C ARG A 94 -1.41 -16.76 24.24
N THR A 95 -1.18 -15.58 23.67
CA THR A 95 -1.92 -15.09 22.48
C THR A 95 -1.14 -15.27 21.18
N LEU A 96 0.11 -15.73 21.25
CA LEU A 96 0.88 -16.09 20.07
C LEU A 96 0.51 -17.50 19.59
N PRO A 97 0.46 -17.75 18.27
CA PRO A 97 0.24 -19.09 17.73
C PRO A 97 1.33 -20.07 18.21
N PRO A 98 0.96 -21.32 18.54
CA PRO A 98 1.91 -22.36 18.96
C PRO A 98 2.81 -22.75 17.78
N ARG A 99 4.13 -22.58 17.93
CA ARG A 99 5.11 -22.68 16.83
C ARG A 99 5.09 -24.02 16.13
N GLU A 100 4.77 -25.09 16.84
CA GLU A 100 4.67 -26.46 16.36
C GLU A 100 3.52 -26.69 15.36
N GLN A 101 2.52 -25.80 15.33
CA GLN A 101 1.40 -25.88 14.39
C GLN A 101 1.60 -24.97 13.16
N ARG A 102 2.82 -24.49 12.96
CA ARG A 102 3.15 -23.67 11.79
C ARG A 102 3.00 -24.52 10.53
N ARG A 103 2.20 -24.05 9.58
CA ARG A 103 2.01 -24.68 8.27
C ARG A 103 3.33 -24.67 7.50
N GLU A 104 3.58 -25.76 6.77
CA GLU A 104 4.69 -25.84 5.81
C GLU A 104 4.48 -24.86 4.64
N ALA A 105 3.23 -24.71 4.18
CA ALA A 105 2.84 -23.75 3.16
C ALA A 105 1.89 -22.68 3.73
N PRO A 106 2.23 -21.38 3.60
CA PRO A 106 1.35 -20.30 4.02
C PRO A 106 0.05 -20.29 3.19
N ARG A 107 -1.02 -19.75 3.79
CA ARG A 107 -2.31 -19.55 3.11
C ARG A 107 -2.58 -18.07 2.94
N ALA A 108 -3.18 -17.67 1.82
CA ALA A 108 -3.66 -16.31 1.66
C ALA A 108 -4.81 -16.01 2.64
N ALA A 109 -4.83 -14.79 3.20
CA ALA A 109 -5.91 -14.30 4.03
C ALA A 109 -7.20 -14.13 3.19
N GLY A 110 -8.29 -14.77 3.60
CA GLY A 110 -9.58 -14.75 2.92
C GLY A 110 -9.73 -15.83 1.86
N ALA A 111 -8.73 -16.70 1.69
CA ALA A 111 -8.90 -17.93 0.94
C ALA A 111 -9.96 -18.80 1.64
N PRO A 112 -10.87 -19.46 0.90
CA PRO A 112 -11.81 -20.40 1.50
C PRO A 112 -11.01 -21.48 2.22
N GLY A 113 -11.09 -21.48 3.55
CA GLY A 113 -10.41 -22.47 4.38
C GLY A 113 -10.85 -23.87 3.97
N ASP A 114 -9.90 -24.81 4.00
CA ASP A 114 -10.08 -26.21 3.64
C ASP A 114 -11.32 -26.81 4.33
N ARG A 115 -12.46 -26.80 3.63
CA ARG A 115 -13.51 -27.78 3.89
C ARG A 115 -12.95 -29.10 3.39
N VAL A 116 -12.50 -29.93 4.33
CA VAL A 116 -12.12 -31.33 4.09
C VAL A 116 -13.23 -32.01 3.30
N GLN A 117 -12.95 -32.36 2.04
CA GLN A 117 -13.69 -33.36 1.26
C GLN A 117 -12.69 -34.16 0.41
N PRO A 118 -12.93 -35.48 0.24
CA PRO A 118 -11.88 -36.45 0.00
C PRO A 118 -11.37 -36.47 -1.44
N ALA A 119 -10.15 -37.00 -1.57
CA ALA A 119 -9.38 -37.11 -2.79
C ALA A 119 -10.14 -37.81 -3.92
N SER A 120 -10.07 -37.21 -5.11
CA SER A 120 -10.33 -37.89 -6.37
C SER A 120 -9.08 -37.76 -7.24
N GLU A 121 -8.32 -38.86 -7.30
CA GLU A 121 -7.34 -39.10 -8.34
C GLU A 121 -8.03 -39.10 -9.71
N SER A 122 -7.44 -38.42 -10.70
CA SER A 122 -7.50 -38.85 -12.10
C SER A 122 -6.43 -38.12 -12.92
N ALA A 123 -5.54 -38.94 -13.47
CA ALA A 123 -4.46 -38.56 -14.38
C ALA A 123 -4.98 -38.09 -15.76
N GLY A 124 -4.19 -37.25 -16.44
CA GLY A 124 -4.44 -36.90 -17.84
C GLY A 124 -3.40 -35.96 -18.47
N GLY A 125 -2.34 -36.54 -19.03
CA GLY A 125 -1.55 -36.16 -20.23
C GLY A 125 -1.21 -34.68 -20.56
N PRO A 126 0.06 -34.35 -20.91
CA PRO A 126 0.45 -33.01 -21.33
C PRO A 126 0.10 -32.76 -22.80
N GLY A 127 -0.93 -31.93 -23.04
CA GLY A 127 -1.15 -31.27 -24.33
C GLY A 127 -0.38 -29.94 -24.40
N PRO A 128 0.08 -29.50 -25.58
CA PRO A 128 0.92 -28.31 -25.70
C PRO A 128 0.07 -27.05 -25.48
N THR A 129 0.20 -26.45 -24.29
CA THR A 129 -0.43 -25.17 -23.99
C THR A 129 0.35 -24.05 -24.65
N MET A 130 -0.25 -23.49 -25.68
CA MET A 130 0.11 -22.21 -26.28
C MET A 130 0.20 -21.17 -25.16
N ARG A 131 1.44 -20.78 -24.80
CA ARG A 131 1.72 -19.78 -23.76
C ARG A 131 1.06 -18.48 -24.18
N ARG A 132 -0.11 -18.17 -23.61
CA ARG A 132 -0.63 -16.80 -23.58
C ARG A 132 0.44 -15.96 -22.91
N SER A 133 1.06 -15.06 -23.68
CA SER A 133 1.99 -14.07 -23.14
C SER A 133 1.22 -13.25 -22.13
N MET A 134 1.40 -13.55 -20.84
CA MET A 134 0.92 -12.69 -19.77
C MET A 134 1.50 -11.28 -20.01
N PRO A 135 0.73 -10.20 -19.76
CA PRO A 135 1.25 -8.85 -19.85
C PRO A 135 2.51 -8.76 -18.99
N ARG A 136 3.64 -8.33 -19.58
CA ARG A 136 4.88 -8.16 -18.82
C ARG A 136 4.63 -7.10 -17.75
N GLU A 137 4.77 -7.49 -16.49
CA GLU A 137 4.59 -6.58 -15.37
C GLU A 137 5.57 -5.40 -15.44
N GLU A 138 5.15 -4.29 -14.84
CA GLU A 138 5.96 -3.08 -14.79
C GLU A 138 7.25 -3.33 -13.99
N THR A 139 8.40 -3.20 -14.65
CA THR A 139 9.74 -3.41 -14.09
C THR A 139 10.39 -2.12 -13.57
N ALA A 140 9.78 -0.96 -13.83
CA ALA A 140 10.28 0.34 -13.43
C ALA A 140 9.10 1.30 -13.28
N ILE A 141 9.15 2.23 -12.33
CA ILE A 141 8.04 3.15 -12.07
C ILE A 141 7.72 4.01 -13.30
N PHE A 142 6.42 4.21 -13.54
CA PHE A 142 5.88 4.98 -14.65
C PHE A 142 6.48 4.60 -16.01
N LYS A 143 6.70 3.31 -16.28
CA LYS A 143 7.43 2.83 -17.45
C LYS A 143 6.89 3.42 -18.75
N GLY A 144 7.77 4.10 -19.49
CA GLY A 144 7.45 4.72 -20.79
C GLY A 144 6.71 6.06 -20.72
N LEU A 145 6.39 6.56 -19.52
CA LEU A 145 5.88 7.91 -19.34
C LEU A 145 6.94 8.93 -19.78
N LYS A 146 6.51 9.98 -20.48
CA LYS A 146 7.35 11.13 -20.83
C LYS A 146 6.63 12.40 -20.40
N LEU A 147 7.27 13.18 -19.53
CA LEU A 147 6.80 14.51 -19.13
C LEU A 147 7.59 15.55 -19.94
N ARG A 148 6.94 16.18 -20.91
CA ARG A 148 7.59 17.04 -21.90
C ARG A 148 7.46 18.52 -21.59
N TYR A 149 6.45 18.89 -20.81
CA TYR A 149 6.06 20.27 -20.55
C TYR A 149 6.31 20.68 -19.10
N VAL A 150 6.79 19.75 -18.26
CA VAL A 150 7.46 20.06 -16.98
C VAL A 150 8.87 20.62 -17.20
N ASP A 151 9.45 21.18 -16.15
CA ASP A 151 10.84 21.63 -16.13
C ASP A 151 11.81 20.50 -16.53
N LEU A 152 12.87 20.87 -17.24
CA LEU A 152 13.86 19.92 -17.76
C LEU A 152 14.47 19.06 -16.65
N ARG A 153 14.64 19.60 -15.44
CA ARG A 153 15.11 18.85 -14.27
C ARG A 153 14.12 17.77 -13.87
N THR A 154 12.83 18.08 -13.81
CA THR A 154 11.76 17.13 -13.48
C THR A 154 11.70 16.00 -14.52
N SER A 155 11.77 16.37 -15.81
CA SER A 155 11.78 15.41 -16.92
C SER A 155 12.98 14.45 -16.86
N LYS A 156 14.20 14.99 -16.70
CA LYS A 156 15.43 14.20 -16.54
C LYS A 156 15.40 13.31 -15.30
N PHE A 157 14.83 13.79 -14.20
CA PHE A 157 14.69 12.99 -12.98
C PHE A 157 13.78 11.78 -13.22
N LEU A 158 12.65 11.94 -13.91
CA LEU A 158 11.79 10.82 -14.30
C LEU A 158 12.55 9.80 -15.17
N GLU A 159 13.29 10.26 -16.17
CA GLU A 159 14.08 9.36 -17.03
C GLU A 159 15.13 8.56 -16.25
N GLN A 160 15.75 9.17 -15.24
CA GLN A 160 16.68 8.48 -14.33
C GLN A 160 15.95 7.52 -13.39
N ALA A 161 14.81 7.94 -12.85
CA ALA A 161 13.97 7.12 -11.98
C ALA A 161 13.47 5.85 -12.67
N GLN A 162 13.14 5.93 -13.96
CA GLN A 162 12.73 4.80 -14.80
C GLN A 162 13.86 3.79 -15.09
N LYS A 163 15.12 4.09 -14.76
CA LYS A 163 16.26 3.14 -14.86
C LYS A 163 16.38 2.26 -13.62
N VAL A 164 15.74 2.63 -12.52
CA VAL A 164 15.75 1.83 -11.30
C VAL A 164 14.89 0.59 -11.54
N ASP A 165 15.51 -0.58 -11.42
CA ASP A 165 14.78 -1.83 -11.48
C ASP A 165 13.94 -1.99 -10.22
N LEU A 166 12.62 -2.03 -10.42
CA LEU A 166 11.66 -2.05 -9.33
C LEU A 166 11.74 -3.36 -8.54
N VAL A 167 12.05 -4.47 -9.20
CA VAL A 167 12.08 -5.81 -8.59
C VAL A 167 13.24 -5.93 -7.61
N SER A 168 14.44 -5.51 -8.02
CA SER A 168 15.63 -5.54 -7.16
C SER A 168 15.73 -4.36 -6.18
N SER A 169 15.09 -3.23 -6.47
CA SER A 169 15.32 -1.96 -5.75
C SER A 169 14.02 -1.20 -5.40
N ALA A 170 13.04 -1.89 -4.82
CA ALA A 170 11.74 -1.32 -4.46
C ALA A 170 11.82 -0.05 -3.59
N ALA A 171 12.73 0.00 -2.60
CA ALA A 171 12.93 1.17 -1.75
C ALA A 171 13.36 2.43 -2.53
N ILE A 172 14.33 2.27 -3.44
CA ILE A 172 14.81 3.36 -4.28
C ILE A 172 13.70 3.82 -5.24
N ALA A 173 13.01 2.85 -5.86
CA ALA A 173 11.90 3.14 -6.75
C ALA A 173 10.74 3.87 -6.04
N ALA A 174 10.43 3.51 -4.79
CA ALA A 174 9.39 4.15 -3.99
C ALA A 174 9.72 5.62 -3.66
N VAL A 175 10.97 5.89 -3.28
CA VAL A 175 11.46 7.27 -3.06
C VAL A 175 11.41 8.08 -4.35
N ALA A 176 11.91 7.51 -5.45
CA ALA A 176 11.89 8.16 -6.75
C ALA A 176 10.44 8.45 -7.22
N LEU A 177 9.51 7.52 -7.00
CA LEU A 177 8.09 7.68 -7.30
C LEU A 177 7.50 8.88 -6.58
N ARG A 178 7.72 9.00 -5.25
CA ARG A 178 7.26 10.16 -4.48
C ARG A 178 7.82 11.45 -5.06
N VAL A 179 9.12 11.48 -5.34
CA VAL A 179 9.79 12.70 -5.82
C VAL A 179 9.28 13.10 -7.20
N VAL A 180 9.06 12.17 -8.13
CA VAL A 180 8.43 12.46 -9.42
C VAL A 180 7.06 13.11 -9.23
N ILE A 181 6.19 12.49 -8.42
CA ILE A 181 4.84 13.01 -8.18
C ILE A 181 4.92 14.41 -7.56
N GLU A 182 5.74 14.57 -6.51
CA GLU A 182 5.93 15.85 -5.81
C GLU A 182 6.38 16.95 -6.77
N LEU A 183 7.42 16.72 -7.57
CA LEU A 183 7.95 17.71 -8.51
C LEU A 183 6.90 18.11 -9.54
N THR A 184 6.23 17.14 -10.18
CA THR A 184 5.23 17.40 -11.22
C THR A 184 4.03 18.18 -10.69
N VAL A 185 3.43 17.78 -9.56
CA VAL A 185 2.27 18.49 -9.02
C VAL A 185 2.65 19.85 -8.43
N THR A 186 3.86 19.99 -7.88
CA THR A 186 4.36 21.28 -7.38
C THR A 186 4.50 22.28 -8.52
N GLU A 187 5.10 21.86 -9.63
CA GLU A 187 5.26 22.73 -10.79
C GLU A 187 3.91 23.18 -11.34
N ALA A 188 2.95 22.27 -11.48
CA ALA A 188 1.60 22.61 -11.91
C ALA A 188 0.92 23.59 -10.96
N VAL A 189 1.03 23.37 -9.64
CA VAL A 189 0.47 24.28 -8.63
C VAL A 189 1.03 25.69 -8.77
N VAL A 190 2.34 25.83 -8.94
CA VAL A 190 3.02 27.13 -9.03
C VAL A 190 2.74 27.82 -10.36
N ARG A 191 2.88 27.12 -11.49
CA ARG A 191 2.70 27.71 -12.84
C ARG A 191 1.26 28.11 -13.12
N LEU A 192 0.30 27.34 -12.60
CA LEU A 192 -1.13 27.61 -12.81
C LEU A 192 -1.76 28.49 -11.72
N GLY A 193 -0.97 28.93 -10.73
CA GLY A 193 -1.46 29.77 -9.62
C GLY A 193 -2.51 29.09 -8.74
N LEU A 194 -2.41 27.77 -8.56
CA LEU A 194 -3.37 26.97 -7.79
C LEU A 194 -3.03 26.89 -6.29
N GLY A 195 -1.84 27.35 -5.88
CA GLY A 195 -1.31 27.23 -4.53
C GLY A 195 0.17 27.60 -4.45
N GLN A 196 0.84 27.15 -3.38
CA GLN A 196 2.24 27.49 -3.10
C GLN A 196 3.14 26.25 -3.14
N GLU A 197 4.44 26.46 -3.40
CA GLU A 197 5.43 25.37 -3.45
C GLU A 197 5.50 24.56 -2.14
N GLY A 198 5.47 25.26 -1.01
CA GLY A 198 5.56 24.69 0.34
C GLY A 198 4.31 23.96 0.83
N ASP A 199 3.23 23.93 0.04
CA ASP A 199 2.03 23.21 0.42
C ASP A 199 2.28 21.69 0.51
N LYS A 200 1.53 21.03 1.40
CA LYS A 200 1.64 19.58 1.59
C LYS A 200 1.25 18.85 0.31
N LEU A 201 1.96 17.75 0.00
CA LEU A 201 1.71 16.91 -1.18
C LEU A 201 0.22 16.57 -1.39
N ARG A 202 -0.49 16.18 -0.33
CA ARG A 202 -1.94 15.89 -0.38
C ARG A 202 -2.75 17.07 -0.91
N ALA A 203 -2.46 18.28 -0.44
CA ALA A 203 -3.16 19.49 -0.88
C ALA A 203 -2.85 19.82 -2.34
N LYS A 204 -1.58 19.68 -2.75
CA LYS A 204 -1.15 19.89 -4.14
C LYS A 204 -1.82 18.92 -5.10
N ILE A 205 -1.85 17.62 -4.76
CA ILE A 205 -2.59 16.61 -5.54
C ILE A 205 -4.08 16.97 -5.63
N ALA A 206 -4.69 17.41 -4.53
CA ALA A 206 -6.12 17.76 -4.50
C ALA A 206 -6.47 18.92 -5.45
N VAL A 207 -5.68 19.99 -5.44
CA VAL A 207 -5.96 21.16 -6.30
C VAL A 207 -5.69 20.86 -7.77
N VAL A 208 -4.66 20.08 -8.09
CA VAL A 208 -4.39 19.66 -9.47
C VAL A 208 -5.48 18.72 -9.98
N LEU A 209 -5.91 17.73 -9.20
CA LEU A 209 -7.01 16.83 -9.59
C LEU A 209 -8.32 17.60 -9.84
N ARG A 210 -8.67 18.59 -8.99
CA ARG A 210 -9.85 19.44 -9.24
C ARG A 210 -9.73 20.31 -10.47
N LYS A 211 -8.51 20.73 -10.84
CA LYS A 211 -8.26 21.48 -12.07
C LYS A 211 -8.44 20.60 -13.31
N LEU A 212 -8.00 19.35 -13.23
CA LEU A 212 -8.13 18.37 -14.31
C LEU A 212 -9.56 17.84 -14.46
N ASP A 213 -10.24 17.61 -13.34
CA ASP A 213 -11.62 17.14 -13.27
C ASP A 213 -12.38 17.94 -12.19
N PRO A 214 -13.15 18.97 -12.58
CA PRO A 214 -13.96 19.74 -11.65
C PRO A 214 -15.01 18.92 -10.89
N GLN A 215 -15.37 17.73 -11.37
CA GLN A 215 -16.35 16.83 -10.78
C GLN A 215 -15.71 15.68 -9.97
N ILE A 216 -14.38 15.69 -9.76
CA ILE A 216 -13.62 14.60 -9.12
C ILE A 216 -14.13 14.20 -7.71
N VAL A 217 -14.82 15.12 -7.02
CA VAL A 217 -15.37 14.88 -5.68
C VAL A 217 -16.63 14.00 -5.73
N ASP A 218 -17.39 14.02 -6.83
CA ASP A 218 -18.59 13.22 -7.03
C ASP A 218 -18.20 11.85 -7.63
N PRO A 219 -18.28 10.74 -6.88
CA PRO A 219 -17.82 9.44 -7.35
C PRO A 219 -18.57 8.92 -8.58
N MET A 220 -19.78 9.43 -8.85
CA MET A 220 -20.58 9.00 -10.00
C MET A 220 -20.22 9.77 -11.29
N LYS A 221 -19.58 10.92 -11.16
CA LYS A 221 -19.23 11.80 -12.29
C LYS A 221 -17.73 11.95 -12.52
N ALA A 222 -16.93 11.65 -11.49
CA ALA A 222 -15.47 11.67 -11.54
C ALA A 222 -14.95 10.82 -12.70
N ASP A 223 -13.93 11.34 -13.39
CA ASP A 223 -13.21 10.62 -14.42
C ASP A 223 -12.65 9.31 -13.83
N PRO A 224 -13.00 8.14 -14.40
CA PRO A 224 -12.57 6.85 -13.87
C PRO A 224 -11.06 6.69 -13.69
N GLU A 225 -10.25 7.31 -14.57
CA GLU A 225 -8.78 7.20 -14.52
C GLU A 225 -8.17 8.06 -13.40
N LEU A 226 -8.78 9.21 -13.08
CA LEU A 226 -8.31 10.11 -12.03
C LEU A 226 -8.94 9.82 -10.67
N LYS A 227 -10.13 9.21 -10.65
CA LYS A 227 -10.88 8.86 -9.45
C LYS A 227 -10.06 8.04 -8.47
N GLN A 228 -9.24 7.10 -8.95
CA GLN A 228 -8.39 6.29 -8.07
C GLN A 228 -7.32 7.14 -7.38
N ALA A 229 -6.65 8.04 -8.09
CA ALA A 229 -5.69 8.97 -7.48
C ALA A 229 -6.36 9.89 -6.46
N TRP A 230 -7.60 10.31 -6.71
CA TRP A 230 -8.39 11.08 -5.75
C TRP A 230 -8.68 10.29 -4.47
N ILE A 231 -9.29 9.10 -4.59
CA ILE A 231 -9.64 8.25 -3.43
C ILE A 231 -8.38 7.94 -2.62
N ARG A 232 -7.31 7.48 -3.28
CA ARG A 232 -6.07 7.06 -2.62
C ARG A 232 -5.27 8.21 -2.00
N SER A 233 -5.52 9.46 -2.37
CA SER A 233 -4.84 10.63 -1.80
C SER A 233 -5.70 11.45 -0.83
N GLN A 234 -7.03 11.47 -1.02
CA GLN A 234 -7.94 12.39 -0.32
C GLN A 234 -8.92 11.72 0.63
N ASP A 235 -9.22 10.43 0.46
CA ASP A 235 -10.21 9.77 1.30
C ASP A 235 -9.71 9.64 2.76
N ALA A 236 -10.57 9.91 3.74
CA ALA A 236 -10.22 9.68 5.15
C ALA A 236 -10.11 8.19 5.50
N THR A 237 -10.77 7.32 4.71
CA THR A 237 -10.83 5.86 4.86
C THR A 237 -9.88 5.10 3.92
N ALA A 238 -9.61 5.63 2.72
CA ALA A 238 -8.75 4.99 1.72
C ALA A 238 -7.49 5.81 1.32
N GLY A 239 -7.37 7.05 1.81
CA GLY A 239 -6.33 8.02 1.42
C GLY A 239 -4.98 7.83 2.10
N VAL A 240 -4.41 6.62 1.98
CA VAL A 240 -3.14 6.25 2.64
C VAL A 240 -1.92 6.45 1.74
N ALA A 241 -2.11 6.69 0.43
CA ALA A 241 -0.98 6.72 -0.51
C ALA A 241 0.02 7.84 -0.20
N VAL A 242 -0.46 9.03 0.14
CA VAL A 242 0.44 10.17 0.49
C VAL A 242 1.21 9.89 1.78
N GLN A 243 0.59 9.20 2.74
CA GLN A 243 1.24 8.82 3.99
C GLN A 243 2.27 7.72 3.79
N ALA A 244 1.96 6.72 2.94
CA ALA A 244 2.89 5.68 2.52
C ALA A 244 4.10 6.29 1.81
N MET A 245 3.87 7.14 0.80
CA MET A 245 4.92 7.87 0.09
C MET A 245 5.78 8.73 1.03
N ASN A 246 5.18 9.41 2.00
CA ASN A 246 5.93 10.17 3.01
C ASN A 246 6.80 9.25 3.89
N SER A 247 6.31 8.05 4.21
CA SER A 247 7.04 7.08 5.02
C SER A 247 8.24 6.51 4.28
N PHE A 248 8.16 6.29 2.96
CA PHE A 248 9.29 5.79 2.17
C PHE A 248 10.54 6.68 2.25
N VAL A 249 10.37 7.98 2.48
CA VAL A 249 11.49 8.93 2.58
C VAL A 249 11.94 9.16 4.02
N HIS A 250 10.99 9.26 4.96
CA HIS A 250 11.28 9.77 6.30
C HIS A 250 11.25 8.70 7.39
N ASN A 251 10.83 7.48 7.06
CA ASN A 251 10.78 6.38 8.02
C ASN A 251 11.81 5.31 7.63
N VAL A 252 12.88 5.21 8.43
CA VAL A 252 13.93 4.19 8.29
C VAL A 252 13.39 2.75 8.35
N MET A 253 12.20 2.56 8.93
CA MET A 253 11.55 1.25 9.03
C MET A 253 10.55 0.99 7.90
N ALA A 254 10.35 1.92 6.96
CA ALA A 254 9.48 1.69 5.81
C ALA A 254 10.19 0.77 4.81
N HIS A 255 9.55 -0.37 4.51
CA HIS A 255 10.01 -1.33 3.54
C HIS A 255 8.96 -1.45 2.43
N PRO A 256 8.95 -0.53 1.45
CA PRO A 256 7.99 -0.59 0.35
C PRO A 256 8.13 -1.89 -0.42
N THR A 257 7.00 -2.55 -0.69
CA THR A 257 6.99 -3.75 -1.53
C THR A 257 6.94 -3.38 -3.00
N VAL A 258 7.37 -4.31 -3.86
CA VAL A 258 7.27 -4.17 -5.32
C VAL A 258 5.81 -3.93 -5.74
N GLY A 259 4.88 -4.72 -5.19
CA GLY A 259 3.44 -4.58 -5.44
C GLY A 259 2.88 -3.21 -5.05
N GLU A 260 3.23 -2.70 -3.87
CA GLU A 260 2.79 -1.37 -3.41
C GLU A 260 3.28 -0.27 -4.36
N VAL A 261 4.55 -0.31 -4.77
CA VAL A 261 5.13 0.70 -5.65
C VAL A 261 4.55 0.60 -7.07
N ARG A 262 4.26 -0.62 -7.58
CA ARG A 262 3.53 -0.81 -8.85
C ARG A 262 2.12 -0.24 -8.77
N GLU A 263 1.39 -0.49 -7.70
CA GLU A 263 0.03 0.02 -7.53
C GLU A 263 0.01 1.55 -7.48
N LEU A 264 0.96 2.16 -6.75
CA LEU A 264 1.12 3.61 -6.73
C LEU A 264 1.51 4.16 -8.11
N SER A 265 2.43 3.50 -8.82
CA SER A 265 2.84 3.86 -10.18
C SER A 265 1.63 3.90 -11.12
N ARG A 266 0.82 2.83 -11.13
CA ARG A 266 -0.41 2.75 -11.94
C ARG A 266 -1.44 3.80 -11.54
N THR A 267 -1.67 3.95 -10.24
CA THR A 267 -2.68 4.88 -9.68
C THR A 267 -2.38 6.34 -10.07
N PHE A 268 -1.12 6.76 -9.96
CA PHE A 268 -0.75 8.16 -10.18
C PHE A 268 -0.30 8.48 -11.61
N ARG A 269 -0.11 7.47 -12.47
CA ARG A 269 0.28 7.70 -13.87
C ARG A 269 -0.70 8.63 -14.61
N PRO A 270 -2.03 8.44 -14.59
CA PRO A 270 -2.95 9.34 -15.30
C PRO A 270 -2.89 10.77 -14.79
N LEU A 271 -2.66 10.97 -13.49
CA LEU A 271 -2.45 12.30 -12.92
C LEU A 271 -1.22 12.97 -13.57
N LEU A 272 -0.09 12.27 -13.68
CA LEU A 272 1.14 12.83 -14.26
C LEU A 272 0.97 13.16 -15.75
N GLU A 273 0.40 12.23 -16.53
CA GLU A 273 0.16 12.40 -17.97
C GLU A 273 -0.72 13.62 -18.24
N ARG A 274 -1.83 13.74 -17.51
CA ARG A 274 -2.78 14.84 -17.70
C ARG A 274 -2.27 16.16 -17.12
N THR A 275 -1.46 16.11 -16.07
CA THR A 275 -0.79 17.31 -15.55
C THR A 275 0.21 17.87 -16.56
N ASP A 276 1.01 17.02 -17.22
CA ASP A 276 1.93 17.45 -18.27
C ASP A 276 1.17 18.05 -19.47
N ALA A 277 0.07 17.41 -19.89
CA ALA A 277 -0.78 17.94 -20.96
C ALA A 277 -1.48 19.26 -20.58
N LEU A 278 -1.79 19.47 -19.29
CA LEU A 278 -2.32 20.74 -18.79
C LEU A 278 -1.25 21.83 -18.80
N LEU A 279 -0.01 21.49 -18.42
CA LEU A 279 1.12 22.42 -18.48
C LEU A 279 1.47 22.82 -19.92
N ALA A 280 1.25 21.95 -20.90
CA ALA A 280 1.40 22.27 -22.32
C ALA A 280 0.51 23.44 -22.79
N GLN A 281 -0.64 23.62 -22.13
CA GLN A 281 -1.63 24.66 -22.44
C GLN A 281 -1.43 25.92 -21.60
N ALA A 282 -0.56 25.86 -20.59
CA ALA A 282 -0.23 27.00 -19.76
C ALA A 282 0.75 27.91 -20.51
N PRO A 283 0.57 29.23 -20.52
CA PRO A 283 1.54 30.13 -21.12
C PRO A 283 2.91 29.93 -20.47
N ASP A 284 3.95 29.82 -21.29
CA ASP A 284 5.34 29.83 -20.81
C ASP A 284 5.59 31.16 -20.08
N LYS A 285 6.25 31.09 -18.93
CA LYS A 285 6.77 32.29 -18.26
C LYS A 285 8.10 32.69 -18.89
#